data_AF-A0ABD5M441-F1
#
_entry.id   AF-A0ABD5M441-F1
#
_cell.length_a   1.000
_cell.length_b   1.000
_cell.length_c   1.000
_cell.angle_alpha   90.00
_cell.angle_beta   90.00
_cell.angle_gamma   90.00
#
_symmetry.space_group_name_H-M   'P 1'
#
loop_
_entity.id
_entity.type
_entity.pdbx_description
1 polymer ?
#
loop_
_entity_poly.entity_id
_entity_poly.type
_entity_poly.pdbx_seq_one_letter_code
_entity_poly.pdbx_strand_id
1 'polypeptide(L)'
;MTGLDRSRSLDEATLRYLNRAFGRRDEVRQTSLFPTNKPERLVVTLDTDSYPEGIDAVSLELRTYTNGDFHVSYHEARAGDRRRCRWDRHDQPHNARDHYHPLPDAGTAATVDQSYATDLTQAIEQTVLPWVDKRVGTLWESTTD
;
A
#
# COMPACT_ATOMS: atom_id res chain seq x y z
N MET A 1 21.22 13.04 -30.32
CA MET A 1 20.88 13.23 -28.89
C MET A 1 19.44 12.83 -28.69
N THR A 2 19.21 11.54 -28.43
CA THR A 2 17.90 10.97 -28.10
C THR A 2 17.97 10.58 -26.63
N GLY A 3 17.46 11.43 -25.75
CA GLY A 3 17.43 11.21 -24.30
C GLY A 3 16.37 10.16 -23.94
N LEU A 4 16.82 8.93 -23.76
CA LEU A 4 16.13 7.81 -23.12
C LEU A 4 17.22 7.24 -22.19
N ASP A 5 17.11 7.24 -20.86
CA ASP A 5 16.09 6.59 -20.05
C ASP A 5 16.19 7.17 -18.62
N ARG A 6 15.09 7.68 -18.04
CA ARG A 6 15.02 7.89 -16.58
C ARG A 6 14.75 6.52 -15.97
N SER A 7 15.75 5.65 -15.95
CA SER A 7 15.60 4.30 -15.43
C SER A 7 15.03 4.39 -14.01
N ARG A 8 13.81 3.84 -13.81
CA ARG A 8 13.18 3.73 -12.49
C ARG A 8 14.00 2.78 -11.63
N SER A 9 15.02 3.30 -10.95
CA SER A 9 15.80 2.54 -9.98
C SER A 9 15.00 2.37 -8.70
N LEU A 10 14.92 1.13 -8.21
CA LEU A 10 14.29 0.82 -6.93
C LEU A 10 14.98 1.58 -5.79
N ASP A 11 14.20 2.24 -4.95
CA ASP A 11 14.73 2.84 -3.72
C ASP A 11 14.72 1.81 -2.58
N GLU A 12 15.73 0.93 -2.61
CA GLU A 12 15.90 -0.09 -1.59
C GLU A 12 16.16 0.49 -0.19
N ALA A 13 16.78 1.67 -0.10
CA ALA A 13 17.13 2.29 1.17
C ALA A 13 15.85 2.65 1.94
N THR A 14 14.89 3.26 1.27
CA THR A 14 13.57 3.57 1.83
C THR A 14 12.81 2.30 2.20
N LEU A 15 12.81 1.26 1.36
CA LEU A 15 12.15 -0.01 1.69
C LEU A 15 12.79 -0.71 2.90
N ARG A 16 14.12 -0.67 3.05
CA ARG A 16 14.82 -1.20 4.23
C ARG A 16 14.51 -0.40 5.50
N TYR A 17 14.38 0.92 5.37
CA TYR A 17 13.94 1.78 6.47
C TYR A 17 12.53 1.41 6.92
N LEU A 18 11.57 1.39 6.00
CA LEU A 18 10.17 1.04 6.29
C LEU A 18 10.06 -0.38 6.84
N ASN A 19 10.83 -1.34 6.33
CA ASN A 19 10.86 -2.71 6.87
C ASN A 19 11.18 -2.73 8.37
N ARG A 20 12.14 -1.92 8.83
CA ARG A 20 12.49 -1.81 10.25
C ARG A 20 11.44 -1.04 11.05
N ALA A 21 10.86 0.01 10.47
CA ALA A 21 9.82 0.80 11.13
C ALA A 21 8.55 -0.02 11.37
N PHE A 22 8.05 -0.70 10.33
CA PHE A 22 6.89 -1.59 10.44
C PHE A 22 7.16 -2.77 11.38
N GLY A 23 8.36 -3.35 11.37
CA GLY A 23 8.69 -4.48 12.26
C GLY A 23 8.71 -4.13 13.77
N ARG A 24 8.49 -2.88 14.15
CA ARG A 24 8.38 -2.43 15.55
C ARG A 24 6.95 -2.08 15.97
N ARG A 25 5.98 -2.26 15.07
CA ARG A 25 4.59 -1.93 15.30
C ARG A 25 3.84 -3.16 15.81
N ASP A 26 3.02 -2.97 16.84
CA ASP A 26 2.24 -4.05 17.44
C ASP A 26 1.18 -4.60 16.48
N GLU A 27 0.68 -3.78 15.55
CA GLU A 27 -0.33 -4.19 14.57
C GLU A 27 0.27 -4.99 13.39
N VAL A 28 1.60 -5.16 13.36
CA VAL A 28 2.32 -5.86 12.31
C VAL A 28 2.73 -7.26 12.76
N ARG A 29 2.13 -8.26 12.13
CA ARG A 29 2.46 -9.68 12.34
C ARG A 29 3.86 -10.02 11.82
N GLN A 30 4.21 -9.54 10.63
CA GLN A 30 5.47 -9.84 9.96
C GLN A 30 5.79 -8.83 8.85
N THR A 31 7.06 -8.55 8.64
CA THR A 31 7.57 -7.91 7.42
C THR A 31 8.38 -8.88 6.57
N SER A 32 8.29 -8.73 5.25
CA SER A 32 9.07 -9.49 4.27
C SER A 32 9.61 -8.53 3.21
N LEU A 33 10.92 -8.29 3.26
CA LEU A 33 11.62 -7.44 2.32
C LEU A 33 12.15 -8.29 1.15
N PHE A 34 11.74 -7.95 -0.07
CA PHE A 34 12.11 -8.62 -1.31
C PHE A 34 11.85 -10.14 -1.31
N PRO A 35 10.64 -10.60 -0.94
CA PRO A 35 10.32 -12.02 -1.01
C PRO A 35 10.41 -12.53 -2.45
N THR A 36 10.82 -13.80 -2.62
CA THR A 36 11.08 -14.42 -3.92
C THR A 36 9.90 -14.33 -4.90
N ASN A 37 8.67 -14.39 -4.40
CA ASN A 37 7.45 -14.30 -5.22
C ASN A 37 7.00 -12.87 -5.55
N LYS A 38 7.53 -11.86 -4.85
CA LYS A 38 7.25 -10.43 -5.07
C LYS A 38 8.55 -9.64 -4.98
N PRO A 39 9.46 -9.81 -5.95
CA PRO A 39 10.71 -9.05 -5.96
C PRO A 39 10.42 -7.55 -5.97
N GLU A 40 11.38 -6.78 -5.45
CA GLU A 40 11.32 -5.31 -5.37
C GLU A 40 10.20 -4.74 -4.49
N ARG A 41 9.56 -5.56 -3.66
CA ARG A 41 8.53 -5.11 -2.72
C ARG A 41 8.95 -5.29 -1.27
N LEU A 42 8.44 -4.43 -0.41
CA LEU A 42 8.22 -4.73 0.99
C LEU A 42 6.78 -5.21 1.16
N VAL A 43 6.59 -6.40 1.72
CA VAL A 43 5.28 -6.91 2.13
C VAL A 43 5.19 -6.82 3.65
N VAL A 44 4.16 -6.14 4.15
CA VAL A 44 3.86 -6.01 5.57
C VAL A 44 2.56 -6.76 5.82
N THR A 45 2.62 -7.88 6.54
CA THR A 45 1.44 -8.63 6.97
C THR A 45 0.96 -8.03 8.28
N LEU A 46 -0.30 -7.61 8.32
CA LEU A 46 -0.94 -7.07 9.53
C LEU A 46 -1.52 -8.21 10.36
N ASP A 47 -1.60 -8.00 11.67
CA ASP A 47 -2.16 -8.99 12.58
C ASP A 47 -3.69 -9.04 12.46
N THR A 48 -4.22 -10.18 12.03
CA THR A 48 -5.66 -10.40 11.89
C THR A 48 -6.39 -10.43 13.23
N ASP A 49 -5.69 -10.58 14.35
CA ASP A 49 -6.29 -10.48 15.69
C ASP A 49 -6.81 -9.06 15.98
N SER A 50 -6.36 -8.06 15.21
CA SER A 50 -6.88 -6.69 15.25
C SER A 50 -8.13 -6.46 14.39
N TYR A 51 -8.60 -7.50 13.69
CA TYR A 51 -9.72 -7.45 12.74
C TYR A 51 -10.89 -8.32 13.24
N PRO A 52 -12.13 -8.04 12.80
CA PRO A 52 -13.26 -8.90 13.12
C PRO A 52 -13.13 -10.29 12.50
N GLU A 53 -13.89 -11.24 13.05
CA GLU A 53 -14.01 -12.59 12.48
C GLU A 53 -14.38 -12.55 10.99
N GLY A 54 -13.80 -13.47 10.20
CA GLY A 54 -14.01 -13.57 8.76
C GLY A 54 -13.01 -12.78 7.91
N ILE A 55 -12.07 -12.05 8.51
CA ILE A 55 -10.88 -11.54 7.83
C ILE A 55 -9.74 -12.56 7.97
N ASP A 56 -9.35 -13.18 6.85
CA ASP A 56 -8.37 -14.28 6.84
C ASP A 56 -6.92 -13.80 6.71
N ALA A 57 -6.71 -12.69 6.01
CA ALA A 57 -5.38 -12.11 5.83
C ALA A 57 -5.47 -10.63 5.45
N VAL A 58 -4.52 -9.85 5.94
CA VAL A 58 -4.36 -8.45 5.57
C VAL A 58 -2.89 -8.13 5.33
N SER A 59 -2.59 -7.39 4.25
CA SER A 59 -1.23 -6.95 3.97
C SER A 59 -1.14 -5.61 3.27
N LEU A 60 -0.08 -4.87 3.55
CA LEU A 60 0.40 -3.77 2.71
C LEU A 60 1.54 -4.26 1.81
N GLU A 61 1.53 -3.84 0.55
CA GLU A 61 2.63 -4.04 -0.39
C GLU A 61 3.16 -2.69 -0.86
N LEU A 62 4.45 -2.44 -0.65
CA LEU A 62 5.10 -1.17 -0.94
C LEU A 62 6.20 -1.38 -2.00
N ARG A 63 6.25 -0.47 -2.98
CA ARG A 63 7.32 -0.33 -3.97
C ARG A 63 7.60 1.14 -4.18
N THR A 64 8.86 1.54 -4.23
CA THR A 64 9.27 2.94 -4.39
C THR A 64 10.52 3.05 -5.25
N TYR A 65 10.69 4.17 -5.93
CA TYR A 65 11.80 4.41 -6.84
C TYR A 65 12.52 5.71 -6.50
N THR A 66 13.78 5.80 -6.86
CA THR A 66 14.65 6.97 -6.56
C THR A 66 14.20 8.26 -7.25
N ASN A 67 13.26 8.19 -8.20
CA ASN A 67 12.64 9.35 -8.85
C ASN A 67 11.40 9.88 -8.10
N GLY A 68 11.06 9.28 -6.95
CA GLY A 68 9.90 9.63 -6.14
C GLY A 68 8.59 8.96 -6.56
N ASP A 69 8.60 8.11 -7.60
CA ASP A 69 7.44 7.29 -7.92
C ASP A 69 7.26 6.19 -6.86
N PHE A 70 6.01 5.85 -6.53
CA PHE A 70 5.72 4.74 -5.63
C PHE A 70 4.37 4.10 -5.90
N HIS A 71 4.21 2.89 -5.36
CA HIS A 71 2.96 2.16 -5.32
C HIS A 71 2.79 1.55 -3.93
N VAL A 72 1.64 1.78 -3.31
CA VAL A 72 1.25 1.13 -2.06
C VAL A 72 -0.08 0.45 -2.27
N SER A 73 -0.18 -0.85 -2.03
CA SER A 73 -1.44 -1.60 -2.10
C SER A 73 -1.83 -2.13 -0.74
N TYR A 74 -3.10 -1.98 -0.37
CA TYR A 74 -3.70 -2.70 0.74
C TYR A 74 -4.46 -3.91 0.19
N HIS A 75 -4.29 -5.06 0.82
CA HIS A 75 -4.99 -6.30 0.48
C HIS A 75 -5.70 -6.84 1.70
N GLU A 76 -6.94 -7.26 1.51
CA GLU A 76 -7.80 -7.92 2.51
C GLU A 76 -8.36 -9.18 1.87
N ALA A 77 -8.22 -10.32 2.54
CA ALA A 77 -8.80 -11.59 2.12
C ALA A 77 -9.84 -12.06 3.12
N ARG A 78 -10.91 -12.65 2.58
CA ARG A 78 -11.99 -13.33 3.31
C ARG A 78 -12.30 -14.64 2.61
N ALA A 79 -13.13 -15.47 3.21
CA ALA A 79 -13.64 -16.69 2.60
C ALA A 79 -14.32 -16.39 1.24
N GLY A 80 -13.63 -16.68 0.15
CA GLY A 80 -14.10 -16.47 -1.22
C GLY A 80 -14.05 -15.04 -1.75
N ASP A 81 -13.56 -14.05 -1.00
CA ASP A 81 -13.48 -12.64 -1.42
C ASP A 81 -12.06 -12.08 -1.22
N ARG A 82 -11.63 -11.23 -2.15
CA ARG A 82 -10.35 -10.52 -2.07
C ARG A 82 -10.59 -9.08 -2.45
N ARG A 83 -10.25 -8.19 -1.52
CA ARG A 83 -10.37 -6.76 -1.71
C ARG A 83 -9.01 -6.09 -1.75
N ARG A 84 -8.90 -5.05 -2.56
CA ARG A 84 -7.69 -4.25 -2.72
C ARG A 84 -8.03 -2.80 -2.99
N CYS A 85 -7.24 -1.91 -2.40
CA CYS A 85 -7.10 -0.53 -2.85
C CYS A 85 -5.62 -0.20 -3.05
N ARG A 86 -5.32 0.90 -3.74
CA ARG A 86 -3.94 1.27 -4.09
C ARG A 86 -3.75 2.78 -4.14
N TRP A 87 -2.63 3.25 -3.62
CA TRP A 87 -2.14 4.62 -3.78
C TRP A 87 -0.95 4.59 -4.73
N ASP A 88 -1.05 5.37 -5.79
CA ASP A 88 -0.06 5.44 -6.84
C ASP A 88 0.49 6.87 -6.96
N ARG A 89 1.80 6.97 -7.08
CA ARG A 89 2.48 8.14 -7.61
C ARG A 89 3.28 7.72 -8.84
N HIS A 90 2.86 8.16 -10.02
CA HIS A 90 3.63 8.03 -11.26
C HIS A 90 3.07 8.90 -12.37
N ASP A 91 3.92 9.27 -13.32
CA ASP A 91 3.49 9.99 -14.52
C ASP A 91 2.49 9.13 -15.33
N GLN A 92 1.34 9.73 -15.71
CA GLN A 92 0.32 9.16 -16.61
C GLN A 92 -0.32 10.28 -17.45
N PRO A 93 -0.84 9.94 -18.65
CA PRO A 93 -1.49 10.93 -19.53
C PRO A 93 -2.93 11.32 -19.15
N HIS A 94 -3.58 10.59 -18.23
CA HIS A 94 -5.03 10.71 -17.99
C HIS A 94 -5.46 11.06 -16.57
N ASN A 95 -4.55 10.97 -15.59
CA ASN A 95 -4.81 11.32 -14.18
C ASN A 95 -3.72 12.24 -13.66
N ALA A 96 -3.96 12.88 -12.52
CA ALA A 96 -2.90 13.52 -11.76
C ALA A 96 -1.80 12.49 -11.42
N ARG A 97 -0.56 12.98 -11.26
CA ARG A 97 0.60 12.15 -10.92
C ARG A 97 0.34 11.29 -9.69
N ASP A 98 -0.46 11.79 -8.77
CA ASP A 98 -0.89 11.12 -7.55
C ASP A 98 -2.37 10.73 -7.66
N HIS A 99 -2.69 9.46 -7.47
CA HIS A 99 -4.07 8.99 -7.57
C HIS A 99 -4.33 7.73 -6.73
N TYR A 100 -5.60 7.57 -6.33
CA TYR A 100 -6.10 6.47 -5.51
C TYR A 100 -7.02 5.57 -6.32
N HIS A 101 -6.81 4.26 -6.21
CA HIS A 101 -7.70 3.23 -6.72
C HIS A 101 -8.45 2.61 -5.53
N PRO A 102 -9.78 2.81 -5.42
CA PRO A 102 -10.54 2.39 -4.24
C PRO A 102 -10.79 0.87 -4.18
N LEU A 103 -11.24 0.41 -3.02
CA LEU A 103 -11.89 -0.90 -2.88
C LEU A 103 -13.13 -0.98 -3.80
N PRO A 104 -13.57 -2.19 -4.21
CA PRO A 104 -13.07 -3.49 -3.78
C PRO A 104 -11.88 -4.03 -4.59
N ASP A 105 -11.58 -3.52 -5.78
CA ASP A 105 -10.70 -4.21 -6.73
C ASP A 105 -9.50 -3.37 -7.20
N ALA A 106 -9.41 -2.11 -6.77
CA ALA A 106 -8.50 -1.11 -7.31
C ALA A 106 -8.68 -0.93 -8.83
N GLY A 107 -9.93 -0.96 -9.30
CA GLY A 107 -10.29 -0.81 -10.70
C GLY A 107 -10.04 0.61 -11.23
N THR A 108 -9.47 0.69 -12.43
CA THR A 108 -9.11 1.97 -13.08
C THR A 108 -10.30 2.89 -13.35
N ALA A 109 -11.50 2.33 -13.52
CA ALA A 109 -12.70 3.13 -13.76
C ALA A 109 -13.13 3.96 -12.53
N ALA A 110 -12.72 3.55 -11.33
CA ALA A 110 -13.04 4.22 -10.07
C ALA A 110 -11.87 5.04 -9.53
N THR A 111 -10.79 5.22 -10.30
CA THR A 111 -9.63 6.00 -9.88
C THR A 111 -10.02 7.44 -9.61
N VAL A 112 -9.46 8.00 -8.54
CA VAL A 112 -9.64 9.40 -8.16
C VAL A 112 -8.28 10.07 -8.01
N ASP A 113 -8.17 11.29 -8.53
CA ASP A 113 -7.00 12.14 -8.29
C ASP A 113 -6.92 12.50 -6.80
N GLN A 114 -5.75 12.35 -6.21
CA GLN A 114 -5.54 12.64 -4.80
C GLN A 114 -4.07 12.93 -4.54
N SER A 115 -3.76 14.09 -3.95
CA SER A 115 -2.38 14.48 -3.66
C SER A 115 -1.83 13.80 -2.40
N TYR A 116 -0.56 13.38 -2.43
CA TYR A 116 0.16 12.81 -1.30
C TYR A 116 1.49 13.53 -1.05
N ALA A 117 2.09 13.36 0.12
CA ALA A 117 3.48 13.74 0.34
C ALA A 117 4.39 13.02 -0.68
N THR A 118 5.38 13.72 -1.25
CA THR A 118 6.30 13.16 -2.26
C THR A 118 7.17 12.03 -1.70
N ASP A 119 7.55 12.17 -0.45
CA ASP A 119 8.29 11.16 0.29
C ASP A 119 7.36 10.00 0.69
N LEU A 120 7.74 8.75 0.36
CA LEU A 120 6.91 7.58 0.66
C LEU A 120 6.69 7.41 2.17
N THR A 121 7.68 7.74 3.01
CA THR A 121 7.52 7.56 4.47
C THR A 121 6.43 8.48 5.02
N GLN A 122 6.40 9.73 4.56
CA GLN A 122 5.32 10.67 4.88
C GLN A 122 3.97 10.25 4.27
N ALA A 123 3.96 9.73 3.04
CA ALA A 123 2.71 9.24 2.43
C ALA A 123 2.13 8.06 3.22
N ILE A 124 2.98 7.16 3.72
CA ILE A 124 2.56 6.07 4.61
C ILE A 124 1.94 6.61 5.89
N GLU A 125 2.63 7.53 6.58
CA GLU A 125 2.19 8.08 7.87
C GLU A 125 0.92 8.94 7.77
N GLN A 126 0.81 9.75 6.73
CA GLN A 126 -0.24 10.77 6.62
C GLN A 126 -1.46 10.29 5.84
N THR A 127 -1.33 9.25 5.01
CA THR A 127 -2.41 8.78 4.13
C THR A 127 -2.73 7.31 4.35
N VAL A 128 -1.75 6.42 4.20
CA VAL A 128 -2.02 4.98 4.17
C VAL A 128 -2.41 4.44 5.54
N LEU A 129 -1.65 4.74 6.58
CA LEU A 129 -1.95 4.25 7.94
C LEU A 129 -3.28 4.81 8.48
N PRO A 130 -3.58 6.12 8.38
CA PRO A 130 -4.89 6.64 8.76
C PRO A 130 -6.05 6.00 7.99
N TRP A 131 -5.84 5.64 6.72
CA TRP A 131 -6.84 4.91 5.95
C TRP A 131 -7.03 3.47 6.46
N VAL A 132 -5.94 2.77 6.78
CA VAL A 132 -6.00 1.41 7.35
C VAL A 132 -6.74 1.43 8.68
N ASP A 133 -6.43 2.38 9.57
CA ASP A 133 -7.09 2.53 10.87
C ASP A 133 -8.60 2.75 10.69
N LYS A 134 -8.97 3.64 9.76
CA LYS A 134 -10.39 3.87 9.41
C LYS A 134 -11.05 2.61 8.85
N ARG A 135 -10.35 1.85 7.99
CA ARG A 135 -10.86 0.61 7.41
C ARG A 135 -11.14 -0.43 8.50
N VAL A 136 -10.21 -0.60 9.46
CA VAL A 136 -10.39 -1.49 10.62
C VAL A 136 -11.63 -1.07 11.41
N GLY A 137 -11.80 0.23 11.71
CA GLY A 137 -12.98 0.73 12.40
C GLY A 137 -14.29 0.40 11.67
N THR A 138 -14.36 0.69 10.37
CA THR A 138 -15.56 0.37 9.55
C THR A 138 -15.84 -1.14 9.50
N LEU A 139 -14.81 -1.99 9.53
CA LEU A 139 -14.99 -3.44 9.56
C LEU A 139 -15.67 -3.90 10.86
N TRP A 140 -15.25 -3.36 12.00
CA TRP A 140 -15.87 -3.65 13.31
C TRP A 140 -17.29 -3.10 13.44
N GLU A 141 -17.56 -1.92 12.88
CA GLU A 141 -18.93 -1.37 12.84
C GLU A 141 -19.85 -2.29 12.02
N SER A 142 -19.35 -2.82 10.90
CA SER A 142 -20.12 -3.68 9.99
C SER A 142 -20.43 -5.07 10.55
N THR A 143 -19.79 -5.49 11.67
CA THR A 143 -20.13 -6.74 12.37
C THR A 143 -21.19 -6.55 13.45
N THR A 144 -21.58 -5.31 13.73
CA THR A 144 -22.55 -4.97 14.79
C THR A 144 -24.00 -4.86 14.27
N ASP A 145 -24.21 -5.04 12.97
CA ASP A 145 -25.51 -5.20 12.30
C ASP A 145 -25.85 -6.68 12.08
#